data_AF-A0A4D4KJP8-F1
#
_entry.id   AF-A0A4D4KJP8-F1
#
_cell.length_a   1.000
_cell.length_b   1.000
_cell.length_c   1.000
_cell.angle_alpha   90.00
_cell.angle_beta   90.00
_cell.angle_gamma   90.00
#
_symmetry.space_group_name_H-M   'P 1'
#
loop_
_entity.id
_entity.type
_entity.pdbx_description
1 polymer ?
#
loop_
_entity_poly.entity_id
_entity_poly.type
_entity_poly.pdbx_seq_one_letter_code
_entity_poly.pdbx_strand_id
1 'polypeptide(L)' 'MTAFVGMAAPHEAFPSDADVVETVKDTYRSTNPMQRVGTSEEVSAAVAYLAFSTTFSTGTEFPVDGGLRNSRCPDRT' A
#
# COMPACT_ATOMS: atom_id res chain seq x y z
N MET A 1 -12.63 25.43 -45.40
CA MET A 1 -12.21 26.26 -44.25
C MET A 1 -13.20 26.02 -43.12
N THR A 2 -12.75 25.36 -42.05
CA THR A 2 -13.09 25.59 -40.61
C THR A 2 -14.54 25.96 -40.24
N ALA A 3 -15.20 25.46 -39.19
CA ALA A 3 -14.96 24.53 -38.09
C ALA A 3 -16.24 24.65 -37.21
N PHE A 4 -16.71 23.58 -36.55
CA PHE A 4 -17.23 23.63 -35.17
C PHE A 4 -17.63 22.22 -34.70
N VAL A 5 -16.66 21.30 -34.58
CA VAL A 5 -16.88 20.15 -33.69
C VAL A 5 -16.71 20.71 -32.28
N GLY A 6 -17.83 20.82 -31.58
CA GLY A 6 -17.89 21.26 -30.20
C GLY A 6 -16.94 20.44 -29.34
N MET A 7 -15.97 21.15 -28.78
CA MET A 7 -15.12 20.75 -27.66
C MET A 7 -16.02 20.29 -26.50
N ALA A 8 -16.19 18.98 -26.33
CA ALA A 8 -16.64 18.44 -25.06
C ALA A 8 -15.46 18.55 -24.10
N ALA A 9 -15.58 19.44 -23.11
CA ALA A 9 -14.65 19.53 -22.01
C ALA A 9 -14.53 18.15 -21.32
N PRO A 10 -13.31 17.72 -20.93
CA PRO A 10 -13.12 16.46 -20.23
C PRO A 10 -13.67 16.62 -18.81
N HIS A 11 -14.91 16.20 -18.57
CA HIS A 11 -15.34 15.92 -17.22
C HIS A 11 -14.75 14.56 -16.85
N GLU A 12 -13.56 14.59 -16.25
CA GLU A 12 -12.95 13.55 -15.42
C GLU A 12 -13.24 12.11 -15.89
N ALA A 13 -12.46 11.62 -16.86
CA ALA A 13 -12.39 10.19 -17.11
C ALA A 13 -11.92 9.52 -15.81
N PHE A 14 -12.81 8.77 -15.15
CA PHE A 14 -12.43 7.98 -13.98
C PHE A 14 -11.27 7.06 -14.38
N PRO A 15 -10.14 7.08 -13.65
CA PRO A 15 -9.01 6.23 -13.97
C PRO A 15 -9.46 4.77 -14.01
N SER A 16 -8.95 4.01 -14.97
CA SER A 16 -9.30 2.60 -15.05
C SER A 16 -8.81 1.86 -13.80
N ASP A 17 -9.44 0.74 -13.46
CA ASP A 17 -9.03 -0.05 -12.28
C ASP A 17 -7.54 -0.42 -12.33
N ALA A 18 -6.98 -0.63 -13.53
CA ALA A 18 -5.55 -0.91 -13.72
C ALA A 18 -4.66 0.30 -13.39
N ASP A 19 -5.06 1.50 -13.81
CA ASP A 19 -4.32 2.75 -13.53
C ASP A 19 -4.33 3.06 -12.02
N VAL A 20 -5.46 2.79 -11.36
CA VAL A 20 -5.60 2.93 -9.90
C VAL A 20 -4.69 1.92 -9.18
N VAL A 21 -4.68 0.66 -9.61
CA VAL A 21 -3.86 -0.40 -8.99
C VAL A 21 -2.37 -0.07 -9.04
N GLU A 22 -1.86 0.40 -10.17
CA GLU A 22 -0.44 0.77 -10.28
C GLU A 22 -0.11 2.01 -9.45
N THR A 23 -0.97 3.04 -9.48
CA THR A 23 -0.79 4.25 -8.65
C THR A 23 -0.74 3.91 -7.15
N VAL A 24 -1.60 2.99 -6.70
CA VAL A 24 -1.64 2.53 -5.31
C VAL A 24 -0.36 1.76 -4.96
N LYS A 25 0.12 0.87 -5.84
CA LYS A 25 1.36 0.12 -5.60
C LYS A 25 2.58 1.04 -5.49
N ASP A 26 2.67 2.04 -6.35
CA ASP A 26 3.81 2.97 -6.35
C ASP A 26 3.79 3.89 -5.13
N THR A 27 2.59 4.38 -4.77
CA THR A 27 2.41 5.13 -3.52
C THR A 27 2.84 4.27 -2.33
N TYR A 28 2.36 3.02 -2.25
CA TYR A 28 2.67 2.11 -1.17
C TYR A 28 4.17 1.79 -1.05
N ARG A 29 4.86 1.59 -2.19
CA ARG A 29 6.32 1.39 -2.22
C ARG A 29 7.04 2.62 -1.68
N SER A 30 6.66 3.83 -2.11
CA SER A 30 7.31 5.07 -1.70
C SER A 30 7.17 5.37 -0.20
N THR A 31 6.02 5.02 0.39
CA THR A 31 5.74 5.26 1.81
C THR A 31 6.31 4.18 2.73
N ASN A 32 6.53 2.97 2.21
CA ASN A 32 7.07 1.86 3.00
C ASN A 32 8.57 2.08 3.29
N PRO A 33 9.03 2.06 4.54
CA PRO A 33 10.46 2.12 4.85
C PRO A 33 11.30 1.05 4.15
N MET A 34 10.74 -0.14 3.90
CA MET A 34 11.41 -1.21 3.15
C MET A 34 11.31 -1.06 1.62
N GLN A 35 10.62 -0.01 1.13
CA GLN A 35 10.50 0.37 -0.29
C GLN A 35 10.03 -0.76 -1.23
N ARG A 36 9.28 -1.73 -0.68
CA ARG A 36 8.76 -2.89 -1.41
C ARG A 36 7.36 -3.26 -0.93
N VAL A 37 6.66 -4.03 -1.75
CA VAL A 37 5.43 -4.71 -1.33
C VAL A 37 5.83 -5.99 -0.61
N GLY A 38 5.26 -6.21 0.58
CA GLY A 38 5.52 -7.41 1.38
C GLY A 38 5.01 -8.68 0.69
N THR A 39 5.64 -9.80 0.99
CA THR A 39 5.24 -11.12 0.48
C THR A 39 4.41 -11.86 1.53
N SER A 40 3.52 -12.77 1.12
CA SER A 40 2.68 -13.53 2.06
C SER A 40 3.51 -14.44 2.96
N GLU A 41 4.68 -14.86 2.47
CA GLU A 41 5.67 -15.66 3.17
C GLU A 41 6.13 -14.99 4.47
N GLU A 42 6.25 -13.65 4.49
CA GLU A 42 6.65 -12.90 5.69
C GLU A 42 5.63 -13.04 6.83
N VAL A 43 4.34 -13.00 6.49
CA VAL A 43 3.26 -13.22 7.45
C VAL A 43 3.27 -14.67 7.93
N SER A 44 3.44 -15.63 7.01
CA SER A 44 3.49 -17.05 7.36
C SER A 44 4.64 -17.40 8.31
N ALA A 45 5.81 -16.78 8.11
CA ALA A 45 6.98 -16.96 8.97
C ALA A 45 6.73 -16.40 10.37
N ALA A 46 6.11 -15.22 10.48
CA ALA A 46 5.73 -14.63 11.76
C ALA A 46 4.72 -15.52 12.50
N VAL A 47 3.72 -16.06 11.80
CA VAL A 47 2.75 -16.99 12.38
C VAL A 47 3.42 -18.30 12.84
N ALA A 48 4.33 -18.86 12.05
CA ALA A 48 5.08 -20.05 12.43
C ALA A 48 5.92 -19.80 13.69
N TYR A 49 6.55 -18.63 13.82
CA TYR A 49 7.28 -18.23 15.02
C TYR A 49 6.36 -18.11 16.25
N LEU A 50 5.20 -17.48 16.09
CA LEU A 50 4.19 -17.35 17.14
C LEU A 50 3.65 -18.70 17.60
N ALA A 51 3.45 -19.65 16.67
CA ALA A 51 2.89 -20.96 16.97
C ALA A 51 3.85 -21.89 17.76
N PHE A 52 5.16 -21.82 17.49
CA PHE A 52 6.11 -22.83 18.00
C PHE A 52 7.19 -22.28 18.93
N SER A 53 7.61 -21.04 18.76
CA SER A 53 8.81 -20.51 19.43
C SER A 53 8.50 -19.39 20.43
N THR A 54 7.31 -18.80 20.34
CA THR A 54 6.90 -17.70 21.21
C THR A 54 6.32 -18.21 22.53
N THR A 55 7.18 -18.43 23.53
CA THR A 55 6.76 -18.91 24.86
C THR A 55 6.37 -17.78 25.83
N PHE A 56 6.83 -16.55 25.58
CA PHE A 56 6.68 -15.42 26.53
C PHE A 56 5.94 -14.20 25.96
N SER A 57 5.42 -14.27 24.74
CA SER A 57 4.61 -13.19 24.17
C SER A 57 3.17 -13.68 24.01
N THR A 58 2.25 -13.02 24.71
CA THR A 58 0.81 -13.31 24.64
C THR A 58 0.04 -11.98 24.60
N GLY A 59 -1.13 -11.98 23.97
CA GLY A 59 -1.99 -10.79 23.91
C GLY A 59 -1.36 -9.56 23.25
N THR A 60 -0.33 -9.73 22.44
CA THR A 60 0.41 -8.64 21.79
C THR A 60 0.05 -8.55 20.32
N GLU A 61 -0.05 -7.32 19.78
CA GLU A 61 -0.12 -7.08 18.34
C GLU A 61 1.29 -7.07 17.75
N PHE A 62 1.55 -7.95 16.80
CA PHE A 62 2.85 -8.02 16.11
C PHE A 62 2.73 -7.38 14.72
N PRO A 63 3.28 -6.16 14.50
CA PRO A 63 3.23 -5.52 13.19
C PRO A 63 4.16 -6.23 12.19
N VAL A 64 3.59 -6.76 11.11
CA VAL A 64 4.31 -7.42 10.01
C VAL A 64 4.01 -6.68 8.70
N ASP A 65 4.50 -5.44 8.61
CA ASP A 65 4.13 -4.50 7.53
C ASP A 65 5.34 -3.77 6.91
N GLY A 66 6.56 -4.23 7.20
CA GLY A 66 7.78 -3.56 6.75
C GLY A 66 8.06 -2.22 7.45
N GLY A 67 7.41 -1.94 8.58
CA GLY A 67 7.60 -0.71 9.35
C GLY A 67 6.68 0.42 8.93
N LEU A 68 5.64 0.13 8.13
CA LEU A 68 4.63 1.10 7.71
C LEU A 68 3.93 1.77 8.90
N ARG A 69 3.59 1.02 9.95
CA ARG A 69 3.01 1.61 11.17
C ARG A 69 3.95 2.56 11.92
N ASN A 70 5.27 2.45 11.77
CA ASN A 70 6.23 3.34 12.43
C ASN A 70 6.63 4.54 11.55
N SER A 71 6.45 4.43 10.23
CA SER A 71 6.71 5.54 9.32
C SER A 71 5.65 6.60 9.56
N ARG A 72 6.08 7.76 10.08
CA ARG A 72 5.19 8.91 10.25
C ARG A 72 4.57 9.23 8.88
N CYS A 73 3.24 9.25 8.80
CA CYS A 73 2.56 9.82 7.65
C CYS A 73 3.01 11.30 7.50
N PRO A 74 3.42 11.77 6.31
CA PRO A 74 4.01 13.09 6.13
C PRO A 74 3.13 14.30 6.48
N ASP A 75 1.86 14.14 6.84
CA ASP A 75 0.89 15.24 7.04
C ASP A 75 0.34 15.40 8.47
N ARG A 76 0.88 14.68 9.47
CA ARG A 76 0.43 14.80 10.87
C ARG A 76 1.28 15.81 11.67
N THR A 77 1.00 17.10 11.49
CA THR A 77 1.26 18.19 12.46
C THR A 77 -0.02 18.96 12.72
#